data_AF-A0AAW2DR96-F1
#
_entry.id   AF-A0AAW2DR96-F1
#
_cell.length_a   1.000
_cell.length_b   1.000
_cell.length_c   1.000
_cell.angle_alpha   90.00
_cell.angle_beta   90.00
_cell.angle_gamma   90.00
#
_symmetry.space_group_name_H-M   'P 1'
#
loop_
_entity.id
_entity.type
_entity.pdbx_description
1 polymer ?
#
loop_
_entity_poly.entity_id
_entity_poly.type
_entity_poly.pdbx_seq_one_letter_code
_entity_poly.pdbx_strand_id
1 'polypeptide(L)'
;MIHITMTLNETYLPGSVAGVFSVLQQASCPENNVFHFIASRLYSHNNNLHHIITSTFPYLSFHLYLFDSNLVKRQDLLLHSTCSRSTSQLCRDLPSGSGSLHRSPNHLLRFRSHRHR
;
A
#
# COMPACT_ATOMS: atom_id res chain seq x y z
N MET A 1 -20.06 1.88 19.66
CA MET A 1 -19.65 1.75 18.25
C MET A 1 -18.20 2.13 18.14
N ILE A 2 -17.37 1.21 17.67
CA ILE A 2 -15.92 1.38 17.53
C ILE A 2 -15.59 1.29 16.03
N HIS A 3 -14.85 2.29 15.54
CA HIS A 3 -14.39 2.32 14.15
C HIS A 3 -12.91 1.99 14.10
N ILE A 4 -12.55 1.00 13.30
CA ILE A 4 -11.18 0.52 13.18
C ILE A 4 -10.75 0.72 11.74
N THR A 5 -9.70 1.51 11.52
CA THR A 5 -9.16 1.73 10.18
C THR A 5 -7.88 0.92 10.00
N MET A 6 -7.81 0.11 8.95
CA MET A 6 -6.63 -0.68 8.62
C MET A 6 -6.26 -0.53 7.16
N THR A 7 -4.97 -0.38 6.88
CA THR A 7 -4.43 -0.45 5.52
C THR A 7 -4.14 -1.89 5.13
N LEU A 8 -4.67 -2.34 3.99
CA LEU A 8 -4.44 -3.65 3.43
C LEU A 8 -3.51 -3.59 2.22
N ASN A 9 -2.53 -4.48 2.21
CA ASN A 9 -1.63 -4.74 1.11
C ASN A 9 -1.50 -6.27 0.95
N GLU A 10 -1.05 -6.70 -0.22
CA GLU A 10 -0.99 -8.13 -0.54
C GLU A 10 -0.10 -8.92 0.43
N THR A 11 1.07 -8.36 0.75
CA THR A 11 2.08 -9.04 1.58
C THR A 11 1.68 -9.17 3.04
N TYR A 12 0.80 -8.30 3.55
CA TYR A 12 0.35 -8.35 4.96
C TYR A 12 -1.13 -8.69 5.10
N LEU A 13 -1.80 -9.13 4.02
CA LEU A 13 -3.19 -9.56 4.08
C LEU A 13 -3.43 -10.70 5.10
N PRO A 14 -2.64 -11.79 5.13
CA PRO A 14 -2.87 -12.87 6.09
C PRO A 14 -2.77 -12.39 7.54
N GLY A 15 -1.78 -11.53 7.83
CA GLY A 15 -1.61 -10.93 9.16
C GLY A 15 -2.75 -9.97 9.52
N SER A 16 -3.24 -9.20 8.54
CA SER A 16 -4.38 -8.30 8.75
C SER A 16 -5.68 -9.06 9.05
N VAL A 17 -5.93 -10.15 8.32
CA VAL A 17 -7.06 -11.06 8.59
C VAL A 17 -6.95 -11.65 10.00
N ALA A 18 -5.77 -12.14 10.40
CA ALA A 18 -5.56 -12.63 11.76
C ALA A 18 -5.77 -11.53 12.82
N GLY A 19 -5.36 -10.29 12.53
CA GLY A 19 -5.59 -9.13 13.39
C GLY A 19 -7.07 -8.82 13.59
N VAL A 20 -7.86 -8.79 12.49
CA VAL A 20 -9.32 -8.61 12.55
C VAL A 20 -9.96 -9.72 13.38
N PHE A 21 -9.57 -10.97 13.15
CA PHE A 21 -10.08 -12.11 13.91
C PHE A 21 -9.78 -12.02 15.40
N SER A 22 -8.57 -11.58 15.77
CA SER A 22 -8.18 -11.37 17.16
C SER A 22 -9.05 -10.32 17.85
N VAL A 23 -9.33 -9.20 17.17
CA VAL A 23 -10.22 -8.16 17.70
C VAL A 23 -11.63 -8.70 17.91
N LEU A 24 -12.17 -9.42 16.93
CA LEU A 24 -13.52 -9.98 17.04
C LEU A 24 -13.63 -11.02 18.17
N GLN A 25 -12.61 -11.85 18.39
CA GLN A 25 -12.60 -12.83 19.47
C GLN A 25 -12.52 -12.21 20.87
N GLN A 26 -11.84 -11.07 21.01
CA GLN A 26 -11.66 -10.41 22.30
C GLN A 26 -12.77 -9.39 22.61
N ALA A 27 -13.57 -9.00 21.62
CA ALA A 27 -14.65 -8.06 21.80
C ALA A 27 -15.84 -8.70 22.52
N SER A 28 -16.35 -8.05 23.57
CA SER A 28 -17.59 -8.48 24.23
C SER A 28 -18.84 -8.34 23.33
N CYS A 29 -18.81 -7.43 22.36
CA CYS A 29 -19.87 -7.20 21.37
C CYS A 29 -19.24 -6.98 19.97
N PRO A 30 -18.99 -8.04 19.19
CA PRO A 30 -18.31 -7.95 17.90
C PRO A 30 -19.08 -7.13 16.85
N GLU A 31 -20.42 -7.11 16.93
CA GLU A 31 -21.31 -6.38 16.02
C GLU A 31 -21.18 -4.85 16.14
N ASN A 32 -20.63 -4.38 17.27
CA ASN A 32 -20.45 -2.95 17.53
C ASN A 32 -19.14 -2.39 16.91
N ASN A 33 -18.40 -3.22 16.18
CA ASN A 33 -17.15 -2.86 15.49
C ASN A 33 -17.38 -2.69 13.99
N VAL A 34 -16.99 -1.55 13.45
CA VAL A 34 -17.02 -1.26 12.02
C VAL A 34 -15.60 -1.13 11.50
N PHE A 35 -15.25 -1.97 10.52
CA PHE A 35 -13.91 -1.97 9.93
C PHE A 35 -13.87 -1.13 8.65
N HIS A 36 -12.88 -0.25 8.56
CA HIS A 36 -12.61 0.57 7.39
C HIS A 36 -11.29 0.10 6.80
N PHE A 37 -11.34 -0.64 5.70
CA PHE A 37 -10.17 -1.15 5.00
C PHE A 37 -9.75 -0.18 3.90
N ILE A 38 -8.48 0.17 3.84
CA ILE A 38 -7.90 1.00 2.78
C ILE A 38 -6.96 0.12 1.97
N ALA A 39 -7.21 -0.04 0.67
CA ALA A 39 -6.41 -0.89 -0.19
C ALA A 39 -5.98 -0.15 -1.46
N SER A 40 -4.81 -0.49 -2.01
CA SER A 40 -4.41 0.04 -3.32
C SER A 40 -5.36 -0.42 -4.42
N ARG A 41 -5.72 0.48 -5.34
CA ARG A 41 -6.57 0.15 -6.51
C ARG A 41 -6.00 -1.01 -7.34
N LEU A 42 -4.68 -1.11 -7.46
CA LEU A 42 -4.00 -2.21 -8.16
C LEU A 42 -4.28 -3.58 -7.52
N TYR A 43 -4.44 -3.61 -6.20
CA TYR A 43 -4.67 -4.83 -5.43
C TYR A 43 -6.15 -5.24 -5.42
N SER A 44 -7.06 -4.27 -5.46
CA SER A 44 -8.50 -4.54 -5.41
C SER A 44 -9.15 -4.77 -6.79
N HIS A 45 -8.44 -4.58 -7.89
CA HIS A 45 -9.03 -4.58 -9.24
C HIS A 45 -9.75 -5.89 -9.61
N ASN A 46 -9.36 -7.01 -9.01
CA ASN A 46 -9.94 -8.33 -9.28
C ASN A 46 -11.03 -8.77 -8.29
N ASN A 47 -11.60 -7.86 -7.48
CA ASN A 47 -12.55 -8.16 -6.39
C ASN A 47 -12.06 -9.17 -5.33
N ASN A 48 -10.80 -9.60 -5.41
CA ASN A 48 -10.25 -10.64 -4.56
C ASN A 48 -10.32 -10.26 -3.08
N LEU A 49 -10.03 -9.00 -2.77
CA LEU A 49 -10.01 -8.52 -1.39
C LEU A 49 -11.38 -8.55 -0.72
N HIS A 50 -12.39 -8.01 -1.40
CA HIS A 50 -13.76 -8.00 -0.88
C HIS A 50 -14.28 -9.43 -0.71
N HIS A 51 -13.97 -10.34 -1.65
CA HIS A 51 -14.33 -11.74 -1.53
C HIS A 51 -13.64 -12.42 -0.34
N ILE A 52 -12.34 -12.20 -0.14
CA ILE A 52 -11.60 -12.78 0.99
C ILE A 52 -12.20 -12.33 2.32
N ILE A 53 -12.44 -11.02 2.50
CA ILE A 53 -13.01 -10.50 3.76
C ILE A 53 -14.43 -11.03 3.98
N THR A 54 -15.30 -11.02 2.97
CA THR A 54 -16.68 -11.52 3.11
C THR A 54 -16.75 -13.03 3.33
N SER A 55 -15.88 -13.81 2.69
CA SER A 55 -15.82 -15.27 2.89
C SER A 55 -15.23 -15.66 4.24
N THR A 56 -14.26 -14.90 4.74
CA THR A 56 -13.62 -15.16 6.04
C THR A 56 -14.49 -14.66 7.21
N PHE A 57 -15.16 -13.52 7.03
CA PHE A 57 -15.96 -12.87 8.08
C PHE A 57 -17.35 -12.50 7.54
N PRO A 58 -18.27 -13.47 7.38
CA PRO A 58 -19.56 -13.25 6.72
C PRO A 58 -20.48 -12.25 7.42
N TYR A 59 -20.27 -12.00 8.71
CA TYR A 59 -21.07 -11.07 9.52
C TYR A 59 -20.34 -9.76 9.86
N LEU A 60 -19.14 -9.55 9.32
CA LEU A 60 -18.37 -8.35 9.60
C LEU A 60 -18.98 -7.14 8.90
N SER A 61 -19.28 -6.09 9.65
CA SER A 61 -19.60 -4.78 9.07
C SER A 61 -18.32 -4.08 8.65
N PHE A 62 -18.13 -3.89 7.35
CA PHE A 62 -16.93 -3.22 6.84
C PHE A 62 -17.17 -2.34 5.60
N HIS A 63 -16.27 -1.37 5.42
CA HIS A 63 -16.15 -0.55 4.22
C HIS A 63 -14.76 -0.74 3.60
N LEU A 64 -14.70 -0.86 2.27
CA LEU A 64 -13.45 -0.95 1.53
C LEU A 64 -13.24 0.33 0.70
N TYR A 65 -12.16 1.05 0.99
CA TYR A 65 -11.75 2.26 0.30
C TYR A 65 -10.56 1.98 -0.59
N LEU A 66 -10.66 2.41 -1.85
CA LEU A 66 -9.59 2.24 -2.83
C LEU A 66 -8.71 3.48 -2.86
N PHE A 67 -7.44 3.29 -2.53
CA PHE A 67 -6.41 4.30 -2.64
C PHE A 67 -5.69 4.18 -3.98
N ASP A 68 -5.67 5.26 -4.76
CA ASP A 68 -4.92 5.34 -6.00
C ASP A 68 -3.58 6.04 -5.75
N SER A 69 -2.53 5.24 -5.60
CA SER A 69 -1.17 5.75 -5.36
C SER A 69 -0.67 6.68 -6.47
N ASN A 70 -1.24 6.62 -7.69
CA ASN A 70 -0.83 7.49 -8.78
C ASN A 70 -1.28 8.94 -8.58
N LEU A 71 -2.33 9.17 -7.78
CA LEU A 71 -2.83 10.51 -7.48
C LEU A 71 -1.89 11.26 -6.53
N VAL A 72 -1.25 10.56 -5.59
CA VAL A 72 -0.29 11.15 -4.65
C VAL A 72 1.11 11.27 -5.27
N LYS A 73 1.52 10.30 -6.10
CA LYS A 73 2.82 10.34 -6.81
C LYS A 73 2.98 11.54 -7.74
N ARG A 74 1.90 12.18 -8.21
CA ARG A 74 2.01 13.42 -9.00
C ARG A 74 2.69 14.56 -8.24
N GLN A 75 2.54 14.64 -6.92
CA GLN A 75 3.23 15.66 -6.13
C GLN A 75 4.77 15.44 -6.15
N ASP A 76 5.23 14.20 -5.97
CA ASP A 76 6.65 13.87 -5.97
C ASP A 76 7.30 14.03 -7.36
N LEU A 77 6.55 13.73 -8.43
CA LEU A 77 7.02 13.94 -9.80
C LEU A 77 7.16 15.44 -10.15
N LEU A 78 6.33 16.32 -9.56
CA LEU A 78 6.49 17.76 -9.76
C LEU A 78 7.79 18.29 -9.15
N LEU A 79 8.20 17.79 -7.97
CA LEU A 79 9.49 18.12 -7.35
C LEU A 79 10.70 17.64 -8.18
N HIS A 80 10.60 16.48 -8.82
CA HIS A 80 11.66 15.99 -9.74
C HIS A 80 11.68 16.75 -11.08
N SER A 81 10.53 17.14 -11.62
CA SER A 81 10.44 17.83 -12.92
C SER A 81 10.97 19.27 -12.88
N THR A 82 10.82 19.97 -11.75
CA THR A 82 11.40 21.31 -11.55
C THR A 82 12.93 21.25 -11.45
N CYS A 83 13.49 20.13 -10.98
CA CYS A 83 14.93 19.98 -10.84
C CYS A 83 15.64 19.82 -12.20
N SER A 84 14.99 19.17 -13.18
CA SER A 84 15.53 19.05 -14.54
C SER A 84 15.63 20.37 -15.30
N ARG A 85 14.94 21.45 -14.86
CA ARG A 85 14.99 22.79 -15.46
C ARG A 85 15.81 23.81 -14.64
N SER A 86 16.33 23.43 -13.47
CA SER A 86 17.10 24.32 -12.61
C SER A 86 18.60 24.04 -12.69
N THR A 87 19.43 25.07 -12.85
CA THR A 87 20.91 24.97 -12.80
C THR A 87 21.47 25.11 -11.38
N SER A 88 20.60 25.21 -10.36
CA SER A 88 20.98 25.41 -8.96
C SER A 88 21.76 24.22 -8.39
N GLN A 89 22.83 24.50 -7.65
CA GLN A 89 23.70 23.50 -7.00
C GLN A 89 22.92 22.50 -6.12
N LEU A 90 21.83 22.95 -5.48
CA LEU A 90 20.93 22.16 -4.63
C LEU A 90 20.31 20.94 -5.35
N CYS A 91 20.24 20.97 -6.68
CA CYS A 91 19.69 19.90 -7.51
C CYS A 91 20.71 18.83 -7.90
N ARG A 92 22.02 19.10 -7.77
CA ARG A 92 23.07 18.10 -8.03
C ARG A 92 23.25 17.10 -6.89
N ASP A 93 22.78 17.46 -5.68
CA ASP A 93 22.85 16.62 -4.49
C ASP A 93 21.62 15.71 -4.33
N LEU A 94 20.60 15.84 -5.20
CA LEU A 94 19.54 14.83 -5.28
C LEU A 94 20.10 13.56 -5.93
N PRO A 95 19.86 12.37 -5.35
CA PRO A 95 20.28 11.12 -5.96
C PRO A 95 19.57 10.94 -7.31
N SER A 96 20.33 11.07 -8.40
CA SER A 96 19.93 10.75 -9.77
C SER A 96 19.65 9.26 -9.90
N GLY A 97 18.51 8.80 -9.37
CA GLY A 97 18.09 7.41 -9.40
C GLY A 97 17.47 7.03 -10.74
N SER A 98 18.26 6.95 -11.82
CA SER A 98 17.86 6.23 -13.03
C SER A 98 18.08 4.72 -12.81
N GLY A 99 17.24 4.11 -11.98
CA GLY A 99 17.26 2.66 -11.77
C GLY A 99 16.38 1.96 -12.80
N SER A 100 16.97 1.21 -13.72
CA SER A 100 16.22 0.27 -14.55
C SER A 100 15.83 -0.96 -13.72
N LEU A 101 14.53 -1.26 -13.66
CA LEU A 101 13.99 -2.44 -12.98
C LEU A 101 14.26 -3.68 -13.84
N HIS A 102 15.41 -4.33 -13.64
CA HIS A 102 15.64 -5.63 -14.27
C HIS A 102 14.99 -6.73 -13.42
N ARG A 103 14.06 -7.49 -14.01
CA ARG A 103 13.41 -8.64 -13.37
C ARG A 103 14.46 -9.73 -13.18
N SER A 104 14.74 -10.11 -11.93
CA SER A 104 15.56 -11.28 -11.60
C SER A 104 14.65 -12.52 -11.46
N PRO A 105 15.08 -13.72 -11.88
CA PRO A 105 14.26 -14.94 -11.83
C PRO A 105 13.79 -15.34 -10.42
N ASN A 106 14.41 -14.80 -9.37
CA ASN A 106 14.18 -15.21 -7.98
C ASN A 106 13.31 -14.22 -7.16
N HIS A 107 12.50 -13.38 -7.82
CA HIS A 107 11.54 -12.45 -7.18
C HIS A 107 12.08 -11.51 -6.08
N LEU A 108 13.40 -11.37 -5.94
CA LEU A 108 14.02 -10.43 -5.01
C LEU A 108 14.43 -9.15 -5.76
N LEU A 109 13.79 -8.03 -5.46
CA LEU A 109 14.19 -6.70 -5.95
C LEU A 109 15.53 -6.31 -5.30
N ARG A 110 16.63 -6.46 -6.06
CA ARG A 110 17.98 -6.10 -5.60
C ARG A 110 18.40 -4.78 -6.25
N PHE A 111 18.48 -3.70 -5.48
CA PHE A 111 19.07 -2.45 -5.95
C PHE A 111 20.59 -2.64 -6.12
N ARG A 112 21.06 -2.64 -7.36
CA ARG A 112 22.50 -2.58 -7.66
C ARG A 112 22.86 -1.13 -7.95
N SER A 113 23.55 -0.50 -7.00
CA SER A 113 24.14 0.82 -7.22
C SER A 113 25.40 0.66 -8.06
N HIS A 114 25.37 1.10 -9.32
CA HIS A 114 26.58 1.23 -10.13
C HIS A 114 27.25 2.55 -9.78
N ARG A 115 28.28 2.48 -8.93
CA ARG A 115 29.19 3.60 -8.70
C ARG A 115 30.17 3.63 -9.88
N HIS A 116 29.91 4.50 -10.87
CA HIS A 116 30.91 4.81 -11.90
C HIS A 116 32.09 5.50 -11.21
N ARG A 117 33.28 4.94 -11.40
CA ARG A 117 34.57 5.56 -11.06
C ARG A 117 35.01 6.42 -12.23
#